data_AF-A0A1Y3EVC0-F1
#
_entry.id   AF-A0A1Y3EVC0-F1
#
_cell.length_a   1.000
_cell.length_b   1.000
_cell.length_c   1.000
_cell.angle_alpha   90.00
_cell.angle_beta   90.00
_cell.angle_gamma   90.00
#
_symmetry.space_group_name_H-M   'P 1'
#
loop_
_entity.id
_entity.type
_entity.pdbx_description
1 polymer ?
#
loop_
_entity_poly.entity_id
_entity_poly.type
_entity_poly.pdbx_seq_one_letter_code
_entity_poly.pdbx_strand_id
1 'polypeptide(L)'
;FFKAVVEVVRENSSTSILPSPQAVVTCRVTGVANKYAKCTILMVHNNVLPYPFVGIIRKENVYGSAKNETEVSMYECFQEGDIVIAKFSLGDSFSYLLSTEELELGVFVGYCKEKHKMQPTADKQHLHCEICLTKEPRKIA
;
A
#
# COMPACT_ATOMS: atom_id res chain seq x y z
N PHE A 1 -28.48 19.77 23.23
CA PHE A 1 -28.91 19.91 21.82
C PHE A 1 -28.18 18.87 20.98
N PHE A 2 -28.80 17.70 20.77
CA PHE A 2 -28.25 16.69 19.86
C PHE A 2 -28.67 17.04 18.43
N LYS A 3 -27.70 17.31 17.55
CA LYS A 3 -27.93 17.44 16.11
C LYS A 3 -28.08 16.03 15.53
N ALA A 4 -29.24 15.71 14.99
CA ALA A 4 -29.40 14.58 14.10
C ALA A 4 -28.89 15.00 12.71
N VAL A 5 -27.99 14.19 12.13
CA VAL A 5 -27.56 14.32 10.74
C VAL A 5 -28.28 13.24 9.95
N VAL A 6 -28.95 13.64 8.87
CA VAL A 6 -29.62 12.73 7.95
C VAL A 6 -28.77 12.66 6.69
N GLU A 7 -28.27 11.47 6.37
CA GLU A 7 -27.52 11.19 5.15
C GLU A 7 -28.45 10.51 4.14
N VAL A 8 -28.47 11.02 2.90
CA VAL A 8 -29.30 10.48 1.83
C VAL A 8 -28.47 9.52 0.99
N VAL A 9 -28.77 8.22 1.10
CA VAL A 9 -28.14 7.17 0.28
C VAL A 9 -29.14 6.75 -0.81
N ARG A 10 -28.73 6.78 -2.09
CA ARG A 10 -29.55 6.28 -3.20
C ARG A 10 -29.48 4.76 -3.25
N GLU A 11 -30.62 4.09 -3.41
CA GLU A 11 -30.77 2.62 -3.39
C GLU A 11 -30.05 1.86 -4.53
N ASN A 12 -29.37 2.56 -5.45
CA ASN A 12 -28.50 1.96 -6.49
C ASN A 12 -27.12 2.66 -6.61
N SER A 13 -26.73 3.48 -5.64
CA SER A 13 -25.36 3.98 -5.54
C SER A 13 -24.64 3.13 -4.52
N SER A 14 -23.70 2.29 -4.95
CA SER A 14 -22.70 1.70 -4.05
C SER A 14 -22.16 2.82 -3.16
N THR A 15 -22.58 2.78 -1.90
CA THR A 15 -22.23 3.66 -0.78
C THR A 15 -20.89 4.34 -0.98
N SER A 16 -20.82 5.67 -0.80
CA SER A 16 -19.59 6.46 -0.86
C SER A 16 -18.40 5.67 -0.32
N ILE A 17 -17.58 5.14 -1.23
CA ILE A 17 -16.55 4.13 -0.92
C ILE A 17 -15.29 4.82 -0.38
N LEU A 18 -15.47 5.91 0.35
CA LEU A 18 -14.37 6.54 1.06
C LEU A 18 -14.12 5.67 2.30
N PRO A 19 -12.99 4.96 2.38
CA PRO A 19 -12.66 4.19 3.56
C PRO A 19 -12.67 5.11 4.78
N SER A 20 -13.06 4.58 5.93
CA SER A 20 -12.74 5.25 7.19
C SER A 20 -11.22 5.53 7.23
N PRO A 21 -10.78 6.70 7.72
CA PRO A 21 -9.37 6.91 8.00
C PRO A 21 -8.80 5.72 8.79
N GLN A 22 -7.58 5.32 8.45
CA GLN A 22 -6.87 4.15 9.00
C GLN A 22 -7.38 2.77 8.59
N ALA A 23 -8.35 2.68 7.67
CA ALA A 23 -8.75 1.39 7.09
C ALA A 23 -7.55 0.68 6.45
N VAL A 24 -7.45 -0.64 6.66
CA VAL A 24 -6.44 -1.44 5.97
C VAL A 24 -6.87 -1.67 4.53
N VAL A 25 -5.97 -1.43 3.60
CA VAL A 25 -6.20 -1.59 2.17
C VAL A 25 -5.17 -2.52 1.57
N THR A 26 -5.59 -3.27 0.55
CA THR A 26 -4.69 -4.01 -0.33
C THR A 26 -4.56 -3.24 -1.63
N CYS A 27 -3.32 -2.94 -2.02
CA CYS A 27 -3.04 -2.21 -3.24
C CYS A 27 -1.93 -2.89 -4.05
N ARG A 28 -1.86 -2.55 -5.34
CA ARG A 28 -0.78 -2.96 -6.23
C ARG A 28 0.08 -1.75 -6.57
N VAL A 29 1.39 -1.86 -6.40
CA VAL A 29 2.32 -0.83 -6.83
C VAL A 29 2.33 -0.75 -8.35
N THR A 30 2.05 0.42 -8.90
CA THR A 30 2.04 0.71 -10.34
C THR A 30 3.25 1.53 -10.80
N GLY A 31 4.07 2.02 -9.87
CA GLY A 31 5.29 2.75 -10.18
C GLY A 31 5.97 3.27 -8.92
N VAL A 32 7.28 3.41 -8.97
CA VAL A 32 8.11 3.87 -7.85
C VAL A 32 8.96 5.04 -8.30
N ALA A 33 9.02 6.07 -7.46
CA ALA A 33 9.87 7.24 -7.62
C ALA A 33 10.65 7.47 -6.33
N ASN A 34 11.68 8.34 -6.38
CA ASN A 34 12.53 8.65 -5.22
C ASN A 34 11.76 9.10 -3.97
N LYS A 35 10.60 9.76 -4.15
CA LYS A 35 9.82 10.35 -3.06
C LYS A 35 8.52 9.61 -2.72
N TYR A 36 8.07 8.70 -3.59
CA TYR A 36 6.79 8.03 -3.39
C TYR A 36 6.68 6.76 -4.24
N ALA A 37 5.78 5.87 -3.83
CA ALA A 37 5.26 4.77 -4.65
C ALA A 37 3.80 5.04 -5.00
N LYS A 38 3.48 4.93 -6.30
CA LYS A 38 2.10 5.02 -6.80
C LYS A 38 1.48 3.64 -6.81
N CYS A 39 0.26 3.54 -6.34
CA CYS A 39 -0.47 2.30 -6.20
C CYS A 39 -1.89 2.40 -6.78
N THR A 40 -2.44 1.27 -7.19
CA THR A 40 -3.88 1.10 -7.39
C THR A 40 -4.45 0.35 -6.19
N ILE A 41 -5.41 0.96 -5.50
CA ILE A 41 -6.13 0.33 -4.39
C ILE A 41 -7.12 -0.68 -4.97
N LEU A 42 -7.01 -1.93 -4.55
CA LEU A 42 -7.82 -3.05 -5.04
C LEU A 42 -8.95 -3.38 -4.07
N MET A 43 -8.66 -3.32 -2.77
CA MET A 43 -9.57 -3.74 -1.70
C MET A 43 -9.46 -2.82 -0.50
N VAL A 44 -10.59 -2.62 0.19
CA VAL A 44 -10.67 -1.94 1.48
C VAL A 44 -11.23 -2.94 2.47
N HIS A 45 -10.46 -3.23 3.52
CA HIS A 45 -10.67 -4.41 4.36
C HIS A 45 -10.77 -5.67 3.47
N ASN A 46 -11.93 -6.32 3.47
CA ASN A 46 -12.20 -7.54 2.69
C ASN A 46 -13.13 -7.30 1.50
N ASN A 47 -13.38 -6.03 1.14
CA ASN A 47 -14.29 -5.67 0.04
C ASN A 47 -13.50 -5.19 -1.18
N VAL A 48 -13.72 -5.84 -2.32
CA VAL A 48 -13.15 -5.43 -3.61
C VAL A 48 -13.82 -4.14 -4.08
N LEU A 49 -13.01 -3.18 -4.51
CA LEU A 49 -13.51 -1.93 -5.04
C LEU A 49 -14.04 -2.13 -6.47
N PRO A 50 -15.20 -1.56 -6.82
CA PRO A 50 -15.76 -1.68 -8.17
C PRO A 50 -14.96 -0.89 -9.21
N TYR A 51 -14.17 0.10 -8.76
CA TYR A 51 -13.33 0.94 -9.60
C TYR A 51 -11.94 1.11 -8.99
N PRO A 52 -10.89 1.25 -9.81
CA PRO A 52 -9.53 1.46 -9.32
C PRO A 52 -9.40 2.87 -8.74
N PHE A 53 -8.87 2.97 -7.52
CA PHE A 53 -8.48 4.25 -6.93
C PHE A 53 -6.97 4.38 -6.88
N VAL A 54 -6.47 5.61 -7.01
CA VAL A 54 -5.03 5.90 -6.93
C VAL A 54 -4.65 6.11 -5.46
N GLY A 55 -3.66 5.36 -5.00
CA GLY A 55 -3.00 5.55 -3.72
C GLY A 55 -1.55 5.98 -3.90
N ILE A 56 -1.04 6.77 -2.95
CA ILE A 56 0.34 7.23 -2.90
C ILE A 56 0.93 6.87 -1.53
N ILE A 57 2.00 6.09 -1.50
CA ILE A 57 2.82 5.89 -0.31
C ILE A 57 3.99 6.84 -0.42
N ARG A 58 4.05 7.87 0.44
CA ARG A 58 5.17 8.80 0.45
C ARG A 58 6.34 8.22 1.24
N LYS A 59 7.53 8.74 0.97
CA LYS A 59 8.77 8.30 1.58
C LYS A 59 8.74 8.40 3.11
N GLU A 60 8.20 9.49 3.63
CA GLU A 60 8.00 9.72 5.06
C GLU A 60 6.98 8.75 5.70
N ASN A 61 6.10 8.14 4.90
CA ASN A 61 5.06 7.22 5.37
C ASN A 61 5.41 5.73 5.17
N VAL A 62 6.69 5.40 4.92
CA VAL A 62 7.13 4.01 4.77
C VAL A 62 7.47 3.37 6.11
N TYR A 63 8.26 4.05 6.93
CA TYR A 63 8.70 3.58 8.27
C TYR A 63 8.33 4.56 9.39
N GLY A 64 7.81 5.74 9.07
CA GLY A 64 7.42 6.76 10.05
C GLY A 64 8.63 7.19 10.86
N SER A 65 8.48 7.24 12.19
CA SER A 65 9.59 7.58 13.10
C SER A 65 10.58 6.43 13.33
N ALA A 66 10.35 5.23 12.79
CA ALA A 66 11.24 4.08 13.01
C ALA A 66 12.54 4.15 12.17
N LYS A 67 12.56 4.96 11.10
CA LYS A 67 13.74 5.16 10.26
C LYS A 67 13.80 6.59 9.75
N ASN A 68 14.99 7.20 9.75
CA ASN A 68 15.15 8.54 9.19
C ASN A 68 14.80 8.54 7.69
N GLU A 69 14.08 9.56 7.22
CA GLU A 69 13.70 9.66 5.81
C GLU A 69 14.93 9.59 4.89
N THR A 70 16.06 10.20 5.27
CA THR A 70 17.30 10.17 4.48
C THR A 70 17.85 8.77 4.25
N GLU A 71 17.54 7.81 5.12
CA GLU A 71 17.98 6.41 5.04
C GLU A 71 16.96 5.49 4.33
N VAL A 72 15.78 6.01 3.99
CA VAL A 72 14.76 5.26 3.25
C VAL A 72 15.08 5.32 1.76
N SER A 73 15.15 4.17 1.10
CA SER A 73 15.22 4.07 -0.36
C SER A 73 13.92 3.45 -0.87
N MET A 74 13.14 4.21 -1.64
CA MET A 74 11.83 3.73 -2.14
C MET A 74 11.97 2.49 -3.01
N TYR A 75 13.03 2.40 -3.83
CA TYR A 75 13.30 1.25 -4.69
C TYR A 75 13.78 0.00 -3.94
N GLU A 76 14.26 0.16 -2.70
CA GLU A 76 14.54 -0.96 -1.80
C GLU A 76 13.31 -1.37 -0.99
N CYS A 77 12.28 -0.52 -0.93
CA CYS A 77 11.05 -0.82 -0.19
C CYS A 77 10.01 -1.49 -1.08
N PHE A 78 9.87 -1.01 -2.33
CA PHE A 78 8.81 -1.40 -3.25
C PHE A 78 9.33 -1.54 -4.68
N GLN A 79 8.71 -2.43 -5.45
CA GLN A 79 8.83 -2.52 -6.90
C GLN A 79 7.47 -2.57 -7.58
N GLU A 80 7.44 -2.20 -8.87
CA GLU A 80 6.24 -2.27 -9.68
C GLU A 80 5.69 -3.71 -9.76
N GLY A 81 4.40 -3.86 -9.48
CA GLY A 81 3.70 -5.14 -9.43
C GLY A 81 3.59 -5.74 -8.03
N ASP A 82 4.32 -5.22 -7.03
CA ASP A 82 4.19 -5.66 -5.65
C ASP A 82 2.76 -5.46 -5.15
N ILE A 83 2.25 -6.43 -4.38
CA ILE A 83 1.00 -6.32 -3.63
C ILE A 83 1.35 -5.89 -2.21
N VAL A 84 0.82 -4.75 -1.82
CA VAL A 84 1.12 -4.08 -0.56
C VAL A 84 -0.13 -4.00 0.30
N ILE A 85 0.04 -4.27 1.60
CA ILE A 85 -0.95 -3.98 2.63
C ILE A 85 -0.55 -2.67 3.28
N ALA A 86 -1.47 -1.71 3.32
CA ALA A 86 -1.22 -0.36 3.81
C ALA A 86 -2.42 0.16 4.60
N LYS A 87 -2.22 1.23 5.38
CA LYS A 87 -3.29 2.02 5.98
C LYS A 87 -3.69 3.18 5.09
N PHE A 88 -4.99 3.36 4.96
CA PHE A 88 -5.60 4.46 4.26
C PHE A 88 -5.59 5.74 5.10
N SER A 89 -5.34 6.87 4.45
CA SER A 89 -5.56 8.20 5.02
C SER A 89 -6.20 9.12 3.97
N LEU A 90 -6.78 10.22 4.46
CA LEU A 90 -7.31 11.28 3.61
C LEU A 90 -6.18 11.85 2.76
N GLY A 91 -6.37 11.79 1.44
CA GLY A 91 -5.45 12.38 0.46
C GLY A 91 -6.00 13.68 -0.12
N ASP A 92 -5.68 13.92 -1.37
CA ASP A 92 -6.14 15.08 -2.15
C ASP A 92 -7.22 14.67 -3.16
N SER A 93 -7.61 15.61 -4.04
CA SER A 93 -8.63 15.38 -5.06
C SER A 93 -8.26 14.34 -6.11
N PHE A 94 -6.99 13.95 -6.22
CA PHE A 94 -6.48 13.07 -7.28
C PHE A 94 -6.01 11.72 -6.76
N SER A 95 -5.64 11.63 -5.48
CA SER A 95 -5.05 10.44 -4.90
C SER A 95 -5.25 10.35 -3.40
N TYR A 96 -5.32 9.13 -2.89
CA TYR A 96 -5.34 8.85 -1.46
C TYR A 96 -3.94 8.67 -0.91
N LEU A 97 -3.72 9.13 0.31
CA LEU A 97 -2.47 8.88 1.02
C LEU A 97 -2.52 7.51 1.68
N LEU A 98 -1.44 6.75 1.53
CA LEU A 98 -1.27 5.42 2.11
C LEU A 98 -0.03 5.42 3.02
N SER A 99 -0.07 4.58 4.05
CA SER A 99 1.02 4.44 5.02
C SER A 99 1.35 2.98 5.28
N THR A 100 2.63 2.65 5.39
CA THR A 100 3.14 1.32 5.77
C THR A 100 4.03 1.38 7.02
N GLU A 101 3.87 2.42 7.84
CA GLU A 101 4.76 2.71 8.98
C GLU A 101 4.73 1.63 10.05
N GLU A 102 3.63 0.87 10.14
CA GLU A 102 3.50 -0.24 11.07
C GLU A 102 4.27 -1.47 10.59
N LEU A 103 4.78 -2.25 11.54
CA LEU A 103 5.63 -3.40 11.27
C LEU A 103 4.95 -4.40 10.32
N GLU A 104 3.66 -4.66 10.55
CA GLU A 104 2.81 -5.62 9.83
C GLU A 104 2.33 -5.12 8.44
N LEU A 105 2.70 -3.90 8.05
CA LEU A 105 2.31 -3.30 6.77
C LEU A 105 3.50 -3.25 5.82
N GLY A 106 3.25 -3.41 4.54
CA GLY A 106 4.31 -3.49 3.52
C GLY A 106 3.96 -4.47 2.40
N VAL A 107 5.00 -4.90 1.70
CA VAL A 107 4.92 -5.87 0.61
C VAL A 107 4.51 -7.23 1.19
N PHE A 108 3.33 -7.68 0.79
CA PHE A 108 2.76 -8.99 1.13
C PHE A 108 3.04 -10.02 0.02
N VAL A 109 3.04 -9.58 -1.24
CA VAL A 109 3.48 -10.41 -2.38
C VAL A 109 4.40 -9.59 -3.26
N GLY A 110 5.61 -10.11 -3.48
CA GLY A 110 6.56 -9.53 -4.43
C GLY A 110 6.95 -10.51 -5.53
N TYR A 111 7.46 -9.95 -6.62
CA TYR A 111 7.88 -10.70 -7.79
C TYR A 111 9.28 -10.27 -8.21
N CYS A 112 10.08 -11.20 -8.74
CA CYS A 112 11.34 -10.85 -9.37
C CYS A 112 11.11 -10.25 -10.77
N LYS A 113 12.19 -9.84 -11.44
CA LYS A 113 12.15 -9.31 -12.82
C LYS A 113 11.46 -10.25 -13.82
N GLU A 114 11.69 -11.56 -13.67
CA GLU A 114 11.07 -12.62 -14.49
C GLU A 114 9.64 -12.98 -14.07
N LYS A 115 9.04 -12.20 -13.16
CA LYS A 115 7.66 -12.37 -12.66
C LYS A 115 7.40 -13.65 -11.87
N HIS A 116 8.45 -14.33 -11.40
CA HIS A 116 8.30 -15.39 -10.40
C HIS A 116 7.95 -14.80 -9.04
N LYS A 117 6.98 -15.41 -8.35
CA LYS A 117 6.64 -15.05 -6.97
C LYS A 117 7.82 -15.33 -6.05
N MET A 118 8.16 -14.38 -5.19
CA MET A 118 9.27 -14.49 -4.25
C MET A 118 8.78 -14.83 -2.84
N GLN A 119 9.68 -15.36 -2.00
CA GLN A 119 9.42 -15.74 -0.62
C GLN A 119 10.22 -14.86 0.35
N PRO A 120 9.70 -14.50 1.53
CA PRO A 120 10.43 -13.72 2.52
C PRO A 120 11.61 -14.52 3.09
N THR A 121 12.75 -13.84 3.28
CA THR A 121 13.90 -14.42 4.00
C THR A 121 13.81 -14.23 5.50
N ALA A 122 14.62 -14.98 6.26
CA ALA A 122 14.61 -14.96 7.72
C ALA A 122 14.90 -13.57 8.34
N ASP A 123 15.61 -12.69 7.62
CA ASP A 123 15.89 -11.32 8.05
C ASP A 123 14.69 -10.36 7.95
N LYS A 124 13.59 -10.78 7.31
CA LYS A 124 12.37 -9.97 7.06
C LYS A 124 12.64 -8.65 6.32
N GLN A 125 13.75 -8.53 5.61
CA GLN A 125 14.11 -7.33 4.84
C GLN A 125 14.32 -7.63 3.36
N HIS A 126 14.36 -8.91 2.99
CA HIS A 126 14.52 -9.32 1.60
C HIS A 126 13.54 -10.40 1.20
N LEU A 127 13.19 -10.38 -0.08
CA LEU A 127 12.53 -11.47 -0.77
C LEU A 127 13.57 -12.28 -1.54
N HIS A 128 13.39 -13.59 -1.59
CA HIS A 128 14.21 -14.52 -2.36
C HIS A 128 13.38 -15.18 -3.46
N CYS A 129 13.93 -15.20 -4.67
CA CYS A 129 13.40 -15.97 -5.77
C CYS A 129 14.17 -17.29 -5.87
N GLU A 130 13.51 -18.41 -5.60
CA GLU A 130 14.14 -19.74 -5.64
C GLU A 130 14.49 -20.20 -7.06
N ILE A 131 13.86 -19.60 -8.09
CA ILE A 131 14.11 -19.94 -9.50
C ILE A 131 15.30 -19.15 -10.05
N CYS A 132 15.32 -17.83 -9.83
CA CYS A 132 16.39 -16.95 -10.30
C CYS A 132 17.59 -16.90 -9.34
N LEU A 133 17.46 -17.45 -8.14
CA LEU A 133 18.42 -17.41 -7.04
C LEU A 133 18.82 -15.99 -6.60
N THR A 134 17.97 -15.00 -6.88
CA THR A 134 18.19 -13.61 -6.50
C THR A 134 17.59 -13.32 -5.13
N LYS A 135 18.23 -12.40 -4.40
CA LYS A 135 17.73 -11.84 -3.14
C LYS A 135 17.57 -10.33 -3.34
N GLU A 136 16.39 -9.81 -3.08
CA GLU A 136 16.05 -8.41 -3.34
C GLU A 136 15.45 -7.76 -2.09
N PRO A 137 15.85 -6.53 -1.71
CA PRO A 137 15.29 -5.85 -0.56
C PRO A 137 13.82 -5.46 -0.80
N ARG A 138 12.99 -5.53 0.24
CA ARG A 138 11.60 -5.00 0.29
C ARG A 138 11.25 -4.57 1.72
N LYS A 139 10.32 -3.63 1.87
CA LYS A 139 9.60 -3.42 3.15
C LYS A 139 8.58 -4.54 3.28
N ILE A 140 8.93 -5.64 3.95
CA ILE A 140 8.03 -6.78 4.10
C ILE A 140 7.03 -6.50 5.24
N ALA A 141 5.80 -6.99 5.06
CA ALA A 141 4.74 -7.04 6.08
C ALA A 141 4.98 -8.19 7.08
#